data_AF-A0A2V5PQD1-F1
#
_entry.id   AF-A0A2V5PQD1-F1
#
_cell.length_a   1.000
_cell.length_b   1.000
_cell.length_c   1.000
_cell.angle_alpha   90.00
_cell.angle_beta   90.00
_cell.angle_gamma   90.00
#
_symmetry.space_group_name_H-M   'P 1'
#
loop_
_entity.id
_entity.type
_entity.pdbx_description
1 polymer ?
#
loop_
_entity_poly.entity_id
_entity_poly.type
_entity_poly.pdbx_seq_one_letter_code
_entity_poly.pdbx_strand_id
1 'polypeptide(L)' 'MKLLLIDGHYYVYRSFFAIPNLSNSRGEPTNAIFGFTKTLRLMLKHLQPDLGAVV' A
#
# COMPACT_ATOMS: atom_id res chain seq x y z
N MET A 1 -23.32 -3.95 2.30
CA MET A 1 -22.05 -4.28 2.98
C MET A 1 -20.98 -4.55 1.93
N LYS A 2 -19.94 -3.73 1.88
CA LYS A 2 -18.78 -3.84 0.98
C LYS A 2 -17.55 -4.23 1.80
N LEU A 3 -16.95 -5.37 1.47
CA LEU A 3 -15.70 -5.85 2.07
C LEU A 3 -14.54 -5.61 1.09
N LEU A 4 -13.48 -4.96 1.56
CA LEU A 4 -12.23 -4.81 0.82
C LEU A 4 -11.20 -5.83 1.31
N LEU A 5 -10.85 -6.80 0.46
CA LEU A 5 -9.76 -7.74 0.70
C LEU A 5 -8.55 -7.34 -0.14
N ILE A 6 -7.40 -7.22 0.51
CA ILE A 6 -6.16 -6.77 -0.13
C ILE A 6 -5.11 -7.86 0.06
N ASP A 7 -4.51 -8.32 -1.03
CA ASP A 7 -3.27 -9.11 -1.00
C ASP A 7 -2.11 -8.18 -0.64
N GLY A 8 -1.66 -8.25 0.61
CA GLY A 8 -0.60 -7.40 1.14
C GLY A 8 0.74 -7.67 0.47
N HIS A 9 1.06 -8.95 0.25
CA HIS A 9 2.32 -9.36 -0.35
C HIS A 9 2.46 -8.80 -1.78
N TYR A 10 1.42 -8.99 -2.60
CA TYR A 10 1.41 -8.49 -3.97
C TYR A 10 1.57 -6.96 -4.03
N TYR A 11 0.82 -6.21 -3.22
CA TYR A 11 0.87 -4.74 -3.28
C TYR A 11 2.15 -4.17 -2.69
N VAL A 12 2.72 -4.76 -1.63
CA VAL A 12 4.01 -4.35 -1.07
C VAL A 12 5.12 -4.62 -2.09
N TYR A 13 5.14 -5.81 -2.70
CA TYR A 13 6.12 -6.18 -3.73
C TYR A 13 6.03 -5.21 -4.92
N ARG A 14 4.84 -5.00 -5.47
CA ARG A 14 4.63 -4.05 -6.58
C ARG A 14 5.08 -2.63 -6.21
N SER A 15 4.78 -2.18 -5.00
CA SER A 15 5.14 -0.83 -4.53
C SER A 15 6.64 -0.65 -4.41
N PHE A 16 7.37 -1.68 -3.99
CA PHE A 16 8.83 -1.67 -3.93
C PHE A 16 9.44 -1.40 -5.31
N PHE A 17 9.03 -2.12 -6.34
CA PHE A 17 9.60 -1.96 -7.68
C PHE A 17 9.06 -0.75 -8.45
N ALA A 18 7.92 -0.19 -8.05
CA ALA A 18 7.32 0.96 -8.74
C ALA A 18 7.92 2.32 -8.36
N ILE A 19 8.59 2.43 -7.20
CA ILE A 19 9.09 3.70 -6.68
C ILE A 19 10.61 3.59 -6.44
N PRO A 20 11.44 4.19 -7.32
CA PRO A 20 12.89 4.18 -7.16
C PRO A 20 13.37 5.23 -6.15
N ASN A 21 14.53 4.98 -5.53
CA ASN A 21 15.31 5.96 -4.75
C ASN A 21 14.58 6.65 -3.58
N LEU A 22 13.60 5.99 -2.95
CA LEU A 22 12.96 6.49 -1.73
C LEU A 22 13.49 5.80 -0.48
N SER A 23 14.21 6.56 0.34
CA SER A 23 14.77 6.11 1.62
C SER A 23 14.50 7.13 2.73
N ASN A 24 14.55 6.69 3.99
CA ASN A 24 14.50 7.59 5.15
C ASN A 24 15.86 8.28 5.39
N SER A 25 15.96 9.09 6.45
CA SER A 25 17.19 9.83 6.81
C SER A 25 18.38 8.94 7.19
N ARG A 26 18.17 7.65 7.44
CA ARG A 26 19.23 6.66 7.68
C ARG A 26 19.63 5.89 6.41
N GLY A 27 19.01 6.21 5.27
CA GLY A 27 19.25 5.50 4.01
C GLY A 27 18.46 4.21 3.84
N GLU A 28 17.61 3.82 4.79
CA GLU A 28 16.80 2.60 4.70
C GLU A 28 15.68 2.79 3.65
N PRO A 29 15.49 1.85 2.70
CA PRO A 29 14.43 1.93 1.71
C PRO A 29 13.04 1.98 2.36
N THR A 30 12.20 2.92 1.92
CA THR A 30 10.83 3.10 2.42
C THR A 30 9.78 3.16 1.30
N ASN A 31 10.22 3.02 0.05
CA ASN A 31 9.42 2.94 -1.17
C ASN A 31 8.22 1.99 -1.07
N ALA A 32 8.42 0.76 -0.60
CA ALA A 32 7.35 -0.24 -0.52
C ALA A 32 6.22 0.19 0.41
N ILE A 33 6.56 0.67 1.61
CA ILE A 33 5.61 1.11 2.63
C ILE A 33 4.88 2.38 2.14
N PHE A 34 5.62 3.33 1.56
CA PHE A 34 5.04 4.55 1.02
C PHE A 34 4.04 4.26 -0.11
N GLY A 35 4.43 3.43 -1.08
CA GLY A 35 3.56 3.08 -2.21
C GLY A 35 2.32 2.27 -1.78
N PHE A 36 2.49 1.32 -0.86
CA PHE A 36 1.40 0.51 -0.33
C PHE A 36 0.38 1.38 0.41
N THR A 37 0.83 2.20 1.35
CA THR A 37 -0.04 3.07 2.16
C THR A 37 -0.75 4.13 1.31
N LYS A 38 -0.08 4.68 0.28
CA LYS A 38 -0.71 5.58 -0.70
C LYS A 38 -1.85 4.88 -1.44
N THR A 39 -1.60 3.67 -1.93
CA THR A 39 -2.59 2.87 -2.66
C THR A 39 -3.78 2.50 -1.78
N LEU A 40 -3.52 2.05 -0.55
CA LEU A 40 -4.54 1.73 0.43
C LEU A 40 -5.44 2.95 0.72
N ARG A 41 -4.87 4.14 0.93
CA ARG A 41 -5.65 5.37 1.15
C ARG A 41 -6.54 5.72 -0.05
N LEU A 42 -6.04 5.54 -1.28
CA LEU A 42 -6.83 5.75 -2.49
C LEU A 42 -8.00 4.75 -2.56
N MET A 43 -7.76 3.47 -2.28
CA MET A 43 -8.82 2.45 -2.25
C MET A 43 -9.89 2.78 -1.21
N LEU A 44 -9.51 3.14 0.01
CA LEU A 44 -10.46 3.51 1.06
C LEU A 44 -11.31 4.72 0.64
N LYS A 45 -10.67 5.75 0.05
CA LYS A 45 -11.36 6.96 -0.43
C LYS A 45 -12.34 6.68 -1.57
N HIS A 46 -11.94 5.87 -2.56
CA HIS A 46 -12.73 5.65 -3.77
C HIS A 46 -13.77 4.53 -3.63
N LEU A 47 -13.43 3.45 -2.93
CA LEU A 47 -14.30 2.29 -2.77
C LEU A 47 -15.25 2.44 -1.59
N GLN A 48 -14.90 3.26 -0.59
CA GLN A 48 -15.65 3.47 0.66
C GLN A 48 -16.20 2.14 1.22
N PRO A 49 -15.32 1.16 1.53
CA PRO A 49 -15.77 -0.13 2.05
C PRO A 49 -16.25 0.01 3.50
N ASP A 50 -17.14 -0.88 3.91
CA ASP A 50 -17.64 -0.94 5.29
C ASP A 50 -16.64 -1.70 6.20
N LEU A 51 -15.95 -2.70 5.64
CA LEU A 51 -14.95 -3.52 6.30
C LEU A 51 -13.75 -3.74 5.38
N GLY A 52 -12.58 -3.95 5.97
CA GLY A 52 -11.36 -4.25 5.22
C GLY A 52 -10.43 -5.21 5.94
N ALA A 53 -9.75 -6.06 5.18
CA ALA A 53 -8.68 -6.91 5.66
C ALA A 53 -7.53 -6.93 4.65
N VAL A 54 -6.30 -6.94 5.17
CA VAL A 54 -5.09 -7.21 4.40
C VAL A 54 -4.67 -8.63 4.75
N VAL A 55 -4.48 -9.46 3.72
CA VAL A 55 -4.11 -10.87 3.81
C VAL A 55 -2.70 -11.05 3.27
#